data_AF-A0A7X9KY85-F1
#
_entry.id   AF-A0A7X9KY85-F1
#
_cell.length_a   1.000
_cell.length_b   1.000
_cell.length_c   1.000
_cell.angle_alpha   90.00
_cell.angle_beta   90.00
_cell.angle_gamma   90.00
#
_symmetry.space_group_name_H-M   'P 1'
#
loop_
_entity.id
_entity.type
_entity.pdbx_description
1 polymer ?
#
loop_
_entity_poly.entity_id
_entity_poly.type
_entity_poly.pdbx_seq_one_letter_code
_entity_poly.pdbx_strand_id
1 'polypeptide(L)'
;MISLNNEWLALGSTSISNTFILDFLPVAKGDYIKVYLYGLMYAYNSNNEISLSMFAKELGMVEEEVLQAFQYWERRKLVVRLQDNPVKYEYIPVSVAAANRIAENYDEAYIRFSDSLYSQFGERRKLHGNETKTAFEWIEELNIPQEVIMMLI
;
A
#
# COMPACT_ATOMS: atom_id res chain seq x y z
N MET A 1 -13.79 5.56 -35.88
CA MET A 1 -13.73 6.29 -34.60
C MET A 1 -14.43 5.40 -33.59
N ILE A 2 -13.69 4.75 -32.68
CA ILE A 2 -14.30 3.88 -31.66
C ILE A 2 -14.71 4.80 -30.51
N SER A 3 -16.02 5.02 -30.36
CA SER A 3 -16.59 5.71 -29.20
C SER A 3 -16.54 4.74 -28.02
N LEU A 4 -15.63 4.98 -27.07
CA LEU A 4 -15.67 4.31 -25.77
C LEU A 4 -16.69 5.09 -24.93
N ASN A 5 -17.91 4.58 -24.84
CA ASN A 5 -19.00 5.23 -24.12
C ASN A 5 -18.66 5.34 -22.63
N ASN A 6 -18.67 6.58 -22.10
CA ASN A 6 -18.63 6.88 -20.66
C ASN A 6 -19.81 6.26 -19.88
N GLU A 7 -20.79 5.66 -20.55
CA GLU A 7 -21.93 4.96 -19.95
C GLU A 7 -21.51 3.81 -19.03
N TRP A 8 -20.39 3.13 -19.30
CA TRP A 8 -19.90 2.04 -18.43
C TRP A 8 -19.42 2.52 -17.07
N LEU A 9 -18.89 3.75 -16.97
CA LEU A 9 -18.56 4.37 -15.68
C LEU A 9 -19.82 4.68 -14.88
N ALA A 10 -20.86 5.21 -15.56
CA ALA A 10 -22.12 5.61 -14.92
C ALA A 10 -22.99 4.41 -14.49
N LEU A 11 -22.87 3.26 -15.15
CA LEU A 11 -23.63 2.05 -14.85
C LEU A 11 -22.86 1.04 -13.97
N GLY A 12 -21.58 1.31 -13.72
CA GLY A 12 -20.70 0.44 -12.93
C GLY A 12 -20.74 0.71 -11.43
N SER A 13 -20.01 -0.11 -10.68
CA SER A 13 -19.76 0.09 -9.25
C SER A 13 -18.26 0.05 -8.98
N THR A 14 -17.77 0.96 -8.14
CA THR A 14 -16.38 0.94 -7.66
C THR A 14 -16.33 0.25 -6.30
N SER A 15 -15.68 -0.90 -6.21
CA SER A 15 -15.48 -1.59 -4.93
C SER A 15 -14.41 -0.89 -4.10
N ILE A 16 -14.64 -0.78 -2.79
CA ILE A 16 -13.72 -0.14 -1.85
C ILE A 16 -13.33 -1.18 -0.81
N SER A 17 -12.03 -1.30 -0.53
CA SER A 17 -11.53 -2.22 0.50
C SER A 17 -11.99 -1.79 1.90
N ASN A 18 -12.41 -2.75 2.73
CA ASN A 18 -12.69 -2.48 4.15
C ASN A 18 -11.48 -1.89 4.87
N THR A 19 -10.26 -2.27 4.50
CA THR A 19 -9.02 -1.68 5.03
C THR A 19 -8.91 -0.19 4.71
N PHE A 20 -9.36 0.24 3.52
CA PHE A 20 -9.41 1.67 3.20
C PHE A 20 -10.36 2.41 4.14
N ILE A 21 -11.55 1.84 4.34
CA ILE A 21 -12.61 2.42 5.18
C ILE A 21 -12.17 2.52 6.64
N LEU A 22 -11.45 1.53 7.16
CA LEU A 22 -11.02 1.49 8.55
C LEU A 22 -9.78 2.34 8.81
N ASP A 23 -8.77 2.29 7.93
CA ASP A 23 -7.44 2.84 8.24
C ASP A 23 -7.16 4.21 7.60
N PHE A 24 -7.82 4.52 6.48
CA PHE A 24 -7.48 5.68 5.66
C PHE A 24 -8.61 6.71 5.61
N LEU A 25 -9.86 6.25 5.50
CA LEU A 25 -11.03 7.12 5.45
C LEU A 25 -11.18 8.03 6.67
N PRO A 26 -11.09 7.55 7.94
CA PRO A 26 -11.41 8.38 9.10
C PRO A 26 -10.42 9.51 9.36
N VAL A 27 -9.19 9.38 8.86
CA VAL A 27 -8.08 10.30 9.14
C VAL A 27 -7.77 11.26 7.98
N ALA A 28 -8.37 11.05 6.81
CA ALA A 28 -8.16 11.91 5.65
C ALA A 28 -9.19 13.05 5.60
N LYS A 29 -8.83 14.16 4.93
CA LYS A 29 -9.77 15.24 4.62
C LYS A 29 -10.86 14.74 3.67
N GLY A 30 -12.09 15.21 3.84
CA GLY A 30 -13.23 14.80 3.01
C GLY A 30 -13.00 14.98 1.50
N ASP A 31 -12.41 16.10 1.08
CA ASP A 31 -12.10 16.32 -0.33
C ASP A 31 -11.00 15.39 -0.86
N TYR A 32 -10.08 14.93 0.00
CA TYR A 32 -9.05 13.98 -0.42
C TYR A 32 -9.66 12.60 -0.63
N ILE A 33 -10.67 12.23 0.16
CA ILE A 33 -11.47 11.01 -0.06
C ILE A 33 -12.23 11.11 -1.37
N LYS A 34 -12.84 12.27 -1.67
CA LYS A 34 -13.51 12.51 -2.95
C LYS A 34 -12.56 12.29 -4.14
N VAL A 35 -11.36 12.86 -4.08
CA VAL A 35 -10.30 12.66 -5.09
C VAL A 35 -9.91 11.19 -5.20
N TYR A 36 -9.70 10.49 -4.08
CA TYR A 36 -9.32 9.07 -4.10
C TYR A 36 -10.39 8.20 -4.76
N LEU A 37 -11.65 8.36 -4.37
CA LEU A 37 -12.75 7.53 -4.89
C LEU A 37 -13.00 7.77 -6.37
N TYR A 38 -12.95 9.05 -6.79
CA TYR A 38 -13.10 9.39 -8.20
C TYR A 38 -11.96 8.83 -9.04
N GLY A 39 -10.70 8.95 -8.60
CA GLY A 39 -9.58 8.37 -9.32
C GLY A 39 -9.56 6.84 -9.29
N LEU A 40 -10.00 6.21 -8.19
CA LEU A 40 -10.15 4.76 -8.09
C LEU A 40 -11.17 4.22 -9.10
N MET A 41 -12.28 4.92 -9.31
CA MET A 41 -13.28 4.59 -10.33
C MET A 41 -12.65 4.57 -11.74
N TYR A 42 -11.79 5.54 -12.05
CA TYR A 42 -11.03 5.56 -13.32
C TYR A 42 -10.02 4.41 -13.39
N ALA A 43 -9.30 4.14 -12.31
CA ALA A 43 -8.29 3.08 -12.25
C ALA A 43 -8.86 1.67 -12.49
N TYR A 44 -10.10 1.40 -12.09
CA TYR A 44 -10.78 0.12 -12.39
C TYR A 44 -11.13 -0.06 -13.87
N ASN A 45 -11.13 1.01 -14.66
CA ASN A 45 -11.48 0.99 -16.07
C ASN A 45 -10.22 1.24 -16.90
N SER A 46 -9.49 0.15 -17.18
CA SER A 46 -8.10 0.08 -17.68
C SER A 46 -7.76 0.85 -18.97
N ASN A 47 -8.71 1.58 -19.56
CA ASN A 47 -8.57 2.36 -20.79
C ASN A 47 -8.92 3.86 -20.61
N ASN A 48 -9.21 4.32 -19.40
CA ASN A 48 -9.62 5.70 -19.16
C ASN A 48 -8.50 6.48 -18.45
N GLU A 49 -7.75 7.26 -19.21
CA GLU A 49 -6.90 8.32 -18.67
C GLU A 49 -7.73 9.61 -18.51
N ILE A 50 -7.47 10.37 -17.45
CA ILE A 50 -8.10 11.67 -17.20
C ILE A 50 -7.02 12.69 -16.87
N SER A 51 -7.07 13.86 -17.52
CA SER A 51 -6.14 14.94 -17.21
C SER A 51 -6.45 15.55 -15.84
N LEU A 52 -5.43 16.11 -15.18
CA LEU A 52 -5.60 16.82 -13.91
C LEU A 52 -6.65 17.94 -14.02
N SER A 53 -6.65 18.66 -15.14
CA SER A 53 -7.60 19.73 -15.43
C SER A 53 -9.05 19.25 -15.51
N MET A 54 -9.30 18.12 -16.17
CA MET A 54 -10.63 17.52 -16.26
C MET A 54 -11.05 16.96 -14.91
N PHE A 55 -10.13 16.31 -14.19
CA PHE A 55 -10.37 15.78 -12.85
C PHE A 55 -10.82 16.89 -11.87
N ALA A 56 -10.12 18.02 -11.88
CA ALA A 56 -10.44 19.18 -11.06
C ALA A 56 -11.82 19.76 -11.43
N LYS A 57 -12.09 19.90 -12.74
CA LYS A 57 -13.37 20.38 -13.24
C LYS A 57 -14.54 19.49 -12.79
N GLU A 58 -14.44 18.17 -12.94
CA GLU A 58 -15.51 17.22 -12.59
C GLU A 58 -15.79 17.19 -11.08
N LEU A 59 -14.76 17.41 -10.25
CA LEU A 59 -14.92 17.47 -8.80
C LEU A 59 -15.27 18.86 -8.26
N GLY A 60 -15.32 19.89 -9.12
CA GLY A 60 -15.53 21.28 -8.72
C GLY A 60 -14.40 21.82 -7.84
N MET A 61 -13.17 21.39 -8.09
CA MET A 61 -11.96 21.75 -7.33
C MET A 61 -10.99 22.52 -8.23
N VAL A 62 -9.98 23.18 -7.64
CA VAL A 62 -8.84 23.70 -8.42
C VAL A 62 -7.76 22.60 -8.59
N GLU A 63 -7.01 22.65 -9.69
CA GLU A 63 -5.98 21.63 -10.01
C GLU A 63 -4.97 21.44 -8.88
N GLU A 64 -4.60 22.53 -8.19
CA GLU A 64 -3.68 22.52 -7.05
C GLU A 64 -4.22 21.68 -5.88
N GLU A 65 -5.52 21.74 -5.58
CA GLU A 65 -6.14 20.95 -4.50
C GLU A 65 -6.18 19.47 -4.84
N VAL A 66 -6.46 19.15 -6.11
CA VAL A 66 -6.41 17.77 -6.62
C VAL A 66 -4.98 17.23 -6.55
N LEU A 67 -3.99 18.03 -6.94
CA LEU A 67 -2.59 17.65 -6.85
C LEU A 67 -2.15 17.40 -5.40
N GLN A 68 -2.55 18.26 -4.45
CA GLN A 68 -2.28 18.08 -3.03
C GLN A 68 -2.93 16.81 -2.46
N ALA A 69 -4.12 16.45 -2.94
CA ALA A 69 -4.77 15.19 -2.58
C ALA A 69 -3.98 13.98 -3.12
N PHE A 70 -3.54 14.00 -4.38
CA PHE A 70 -2.70 12.93 -4.93
C PHE A 70 -1.37 12.79 -4.18
N GLN A 71 -0.70 13.90 -3.86
CA GLN A 71 0.52 13.89 -3.03
C GLN A 71 0.27 13.32 -1.63
N TYR A 72 -0.91 13.55 -1.04
CA TYR A 72 -1.30 12.93 0.22
C TYR A 72 -1.42 11.41 0.08
N TRP A 73 -2.09 10.93 -0.97
CA TRP A 73 -2.26 9.48 -1.21
C TRP A 73 -0.95 8.79 -1.62
N GLU A 74 -0.05 9.52 -2.27
CA GLU A 74 1.33 9.11 -2.54
C GLU A 74 2.10 8.85 -1.25
N ARG A 75 2.07 9.78 -0.28
CA ARG A 75 2.66 9.57 1.05
C ARG A 75 2.04 8.42 1.83
N ARG A 76 0.81 8.03 1.52
CA ARG A 76 0.10 6.89 2.12
C ARG A 76 0.27 5.59 1.34
N LYS A 77 1.12 5.58 0.30
CA LYS A 77 1.41 4.42 -0.56
C LYS A 77 0.15 3.81 -1.20
N LEU A 78 -0.91 4.59 -1.36
CA LEU A 78 -2.12 4.17 -2.09
C LEU A 78 -2.09 4.58 -3.55
N VAL A 79 -1.18 5.48 -3.91
CA VAL A 79 -0.93 5.97 -5.26
C VAL A 79 0.59 6.13 -5.44
N VAL A 80 1.11 5.99 -6.65
CA VAL A 80 2.50 6.32 -7.00
C VAL A 80 2.54 7.30 -8.16
N ARG A 81 3.46 8.26 -8.12
CA ARG A 81 3.72 9.15 -9.25
C ARG A 81 4.64 8.46 -10.25
N LEU A 82 4.22 8.41 -11.52
CA LEU A 82 5.00 7.85 -12.62
C LEU A 82 5.70 8.92 -13.46
N GLN A 83 5.12 10.12 -13.55
CA GLN A 83 5.61 11.23 -14.37
C GLN A 83 5.16 12.56 -13.78
N ASP A 84 5.96 13.62 -13.94
CA ASP A 84 5.64 14.97 -13.46
C ASP A 84 5.01 15.89 -14.51
N ASN A 85 5.33 15.72 -15.81
CA ASN A 85 4.80 16.57 -16.88
C ASN A 85 4.54 15.77 -18.18
N PRO A 86 3.27 15.52 -18.56
CA PRO A 86 2.08 15.73 -17.72
C PRO A 86 2.13 14.83 -16.48
N VAL A 87 1.52 15.28 -15.38
CA VAL A 87 1.51 14.49 -14.15
C VAL A 87 0.73 13.19 -14.37
N LYS A 88 1.34 12.05 -14.01
CA LYS A 88 0.72 10.73 -14.11
C LYS A 88 0.86 10.00 -12.80
N TYR A 89 -0.26 9.45 -12.34
CA TYR A 89 -0.36 8.68 -11.11
C TYR A 89 -0.95 7.30 -11.41
N GLU A 90 -0.52 6.30 -10.64
CA GLU A 90 -1.06 4.94 -10.67
C GLU A 90 -1.53 4.54 -9.28
N TYR A 91 -2.71 3.90 -9.20
CA TYR A 91 -3.29 3.44 -7.94
C TYR A 91 -2.69 2.10 -7.53
N ILE A 92 -2.34 1.99 -6.25
CA ILE A 92 -1.82 0.75 -5.65
C ILE A 92 -2.98 0.07 -4.93
N PRO A 93 -3.22 -1.25 -5.15
CA PRO A 93 -4.22 -1.98 -4.41
C PRO A 93 -4.02 -1.83 -2.90
N VAL A 94 -5.09 -1.54 -2.17
CA VAL A 94 -5.03 -1.33 -0.72
C VAL A 94 -4.48 -2.55 0.01
N SER A 95 -4.71 -3.76 -0.52
CA SER A 95 -4.12 -5.00 0.01
C SER A 95 -2.59 -5.02 -0.10
N VAL A 96 -2.02 -4.51 -1.19
CA VAL A 96 -0.57 -4.38 -1.39
C VAL A 96 -0.02 -3.25 -0.51
N ALA A 97 -0.71 -2.11 -0.42
CA ALA A 97 -0.32 -1.04 0.47
C ALA A 97 -0.36 -1.46 1.96
N ALA A 98 -1.38 -2.22 2.35
CA ALA A 98 -1.50 -2.81 3.69
C ALA A 98 -0.41 -3.86 3.91
N ALA A 99 -0.14 -4.74 2.94
CA ALA A 99 0.97 -5.68 3.01
C ALA A 99 2.32 -4.96 3.13
N ASN A 100 2.51 -3.82 2.47
CA ASN A 100 3.73 -3.00 2.63
C ASN A 100 3.81 -2.34 4.02
N ARG A 101 2.67 -1.96 4.63
CA ARG A 101 2.64 -1.53 6.05
C ARG A 101 2.92 -2.69 7.01
N ILE A 102 2.47 -3.90 6.67
CA ILE A 102 2.74 -5.12 7.43
C ILE A 102 4.21 -5.55 7.23
N ALA A 103 4.80 -5.36 6.06
CA ALA A 103 6.23 -5.61 5.80
C ALA A 103 7.13 -4.70 6.64
N GLU A 104 6.73 -3.44 6.85
CA GLU A 104 7.37 -2.55 7.83
C GLU A 104 7.20 -3.03 9.29
N ASN A 105 6.25 -3.94 9.56
CA ASN A 105 6.03 -4.62 10.84
C ASN A 105 6.68 -6.01 10.93
N TYR A 106 6.90 -6.70 9.79
CA TYR A 106 7.72 -7.91 9.69
C TYR A 106 9.16 -7.61 10.11
N ASP A 107 9.67 -6.42 9.77
CA ASP A 107 11.00 -6.00 10.15
C ASP A 107 11.18 -5.86 11.67
N GLU A 108 10.23 -5.35 12.46
CA GLU A 108 10.50 -5.11 13.89
C GLU A 108 10.60 -6.41 14.72
N ALA A 109 9.71 -7.38 14.47
CA ALA A 109 9.75 -8.68 15.15
C ALA A 109 10.91 -9.54 14.64
N TYR A 110 11.17 -9.53 13.33
CA TYR A 110 12.33 -10.20 12.74
C TYR A 110 13.65 -9.58 13.22
N ILE A 111 13.76 -8.25 13.30
CA ILE A 111 14.94 -7.53 13.83
C ILE A 111 15.14 -7.91 15.29
N ARG A 112 14.11 -7.82 16.15
CA ARG A 112 14.21 -8.23 17.56
C ARG A 112 14.64 -9.70 17.73
N PHE A 113 14.08 -10.59 16.92
CA PHE A 113 14.45 -12.01 16.94
C PHE A 113 15.90 -12.21 16.47
N SER A 114 16.30 -11.57 15.36
CA SER A 114 17.65 -11.65 14.82
C SER A 114 18.69 -11.07 15.79
N ASP A 115 18.41 -9.94 16.45
CA ASP A 115 19.26 -9.35 17.49
C ASP A 115 19.41 -10.30 18.69
N SER A 116 18.33 -10.94 19.12
CA SER A 116 18.38 -11.97 20.17
C SER A 116 19.26 -13.16 19.76
N LEU A 117 19.18 -13.60 18.50
CA LEU A 117 20.03 -14.66 17.98
C LEU A 117 21.51 -14.26 17.94
N TYR A 118 21.82 -13.08 17.41
CA TYR A 118 23.20 -12.60 17.31
C TYR A 118 23.83 -12.34 18.69
N SER A 119 23.06 -11.84 19.66
CA SER A 119 23.58 -11.64 21.03
C SER A 119 23.91 -12.95 21.76
N GLN A 120 23.13 -14.02 21.51
CA GLN A 120 23.34 -15.31 22.19
C GLN A 120 24.35 -16.21 21.48
N PHE A 121 24.43 -16.16 20.14
CA PHE A 121 25.23 -17.09 19.33
C PHE A 121 26.33 -16.45 18.49
N GLY A 122 26.37 -15.11 18.37
CA GLY A 122 27.20 -14.38 17.41
C GLY A 122 28.71 -14.61 17.52
N GLU A 123 29.23 -14.99 18.70
CA GLU A 123 30.64 -15.36 18.86
C GLU A 123 30.94 -16.84 18.56
N ARG A 124 29.92 -17.72 18.62
CA ARG A 124 30.09 -19.18 18.56
C ARG A 124 29.72 -19.78 17.21
N ARG A 125 28.78 -19.18 16.48
CA ARG A 125 28.28 -19.70 15.19
C ARG A 125 27.89 -18.54 14.27
N LYS A 126 28.41 -18.53 13.03
CA LYS A 126 27.92 -17.62 11.98
C LYS A 126 26.61 -18.17 11.44
N LEU A 127 25.49 -17.64 11.92
CA LEU A 127 24.17 -17.95 11.37
C LEU A 127 24.06 -17.41 9.95
N HIS A 128 23.65 -18.26 9.00
CA HIS A 128 23.44 -17.86 7.62
C HIS A 128 22.03 -17.26 7.48
N GLY A 129 21.86 -16.21 6.68
CA GLY A 129 20.58 -15.45 6.61
C GLY A 129 19.34 -16.31 6.28
N ASN A 130 19.53 -17.45 5.61
CA ASN A 130 18.46 -18.41 5.33
C ASN A 130 18.03 -19.19 6.60
N GLU A 131 18.94 -19.52 7.51
CA GLU A 131 18.63 -20.22 8.77
C GLU A 131 17.81 -19.33 9.70
N THR A 132 18.17 -18.04 9.83
CA THR A 132 17.43 -17.05 10.63
C THR A 132 16.00 -16.86 10.09
N LYS A 133 15.86 -16.89 8.75
CA LYS A 133 14.55 -16.76 8.10
C LYS A 133 13.67 -17.99 8.35
N THR A 134 14.20 -19.20 8.13
CA THR A 134 13.46 -20.45 8.41
C THR A 134 13.09 -20.58 9.88
N ALA A 135 13.97 -20.17 10.79
CA ALA A 135 13.70 -20.18 12.22
C ALA A 135 12.57 -19.23 12.63
N PHE A 136 12.53 -18.03 12.02
CA PHE A 136 11.44 -17.07 12.22
C PHE A 136 10.12 -17.58 11.64
N GLU A 137 10.16 -18.21 10.47
CA GLU A 137 8.98 -18.86 9.86
C GLU A 137 8.39 -19.95 10.76
N TRP A 138 9.21 -20.72 11.48
CA TRP A 138 8.73 -21.71 12.45
C TRP A 138 8.05 -21.10 13.68
N ILE A 139 8.50 -19.93 14.14
CA ILE A 139 7.85 -19.22 15.25
C ILE A 139 6.45 -18.77 14.82
N GLU A 140 6.34 -18.21 13.62
CA GLU A 140 5.09 -17.64 13.10
C GLU A 140 4.10 -18.73 12.63
N GLU A 141 4.56 -19.73 11.90
CA GLU A 141 3.68 -20.72 11.25
C GLU A 141 3.40 -21.95 12.12
N LEU A 142 4.38 -22.39 12.91
CA LEU A 142 4.26 -23.56 13.77
C LEU A 142 3.98 -23.20 15.23
N ASN A 143 3.90 -21.89 15.54
CA ASN A 143 3.69 -21.32 16.86
C ASN A 143 4.69 -21.88 17.90
N ILE A 144 5.92 -22.13 17.46
CA ILE A 144 6.99 -22.66 18.29
C ILE A 144 7.56 -21.52 19.12
N PRO A 145 7.66 -21.65 20.46
CA PRO A 145 8.23 -20.60 21.31
C PRO A 145 9.68 -20.28 20.91
N GLN A 146 10.03 -18.99 20.97
CA GLN A 146 11.36 -18.50 20.60
C GLN A 146 12.45 -19.26 21.36
N GLU A 147 12.25 -19.57 22.64
CA GLU A 147 13.22 -20.28 23.49
C GLU A 147 13.56 -21.68 22.95
N VAL A 148 12.59 -22.36 22.34
CA VAL A 148 12.78 -23.69 21.73
C VAL A 148 13.64 -23.57 20.48
N ILE A 149 13.38 -22.57 19.65
CA ILE A 149 14.17 -22.28 18.45
C ILE A 149 15.62 -21.95 18.82
N MET A 150 15.83 -21.19 19.90
CA MET A 150 17.17 -20.91 20.43
C MET A 150 17.91 -22.18 20.88
N MET A 151 17.21 -23.25 21.29
CA MET A 151 17.87 -24.51 21.65
C MET A 151 18.18 -25.42 20.45
N LEU A 152 17.48 -25.23 19.32
CA LEU A 152 17.64 -26.05 18.12
C LEU A 152 18.78 -25.59 17.21
N ILE A 153 19.17 -24.32 17.32
CA ILE A 153 20.20 -23.65 16.51
C ILE A 153 21.53 -23.62 17.25
#